data_AF-A0A0C1RAU9-F1
#
_entry.id   AF-A0A0C1RAU9-F1
#
_cell.length_a   1.000
_cell.length_b   1.000
_cell.length_c   1.000
_cell.angle_alpha   90.00
_cell.angle_beta   90.00
_cell.angle_gamma   90.00
#
_symmetry.space_group_name_H-M   'P 1'
#
loop_
_entity.id
_entity.type
_entity.pdbx_description
1 polymer ?
#
loop_
_entity_poly.entity_id
_entity_poly.type
_entity_poly.pdbx_seq_one_letter_code
_entity_poly.pdbx_strand_id
1 'polypeptide(L)' 'MPPFEAINRRDLIYYLKQLGFERPYSGKRHQFMIKDELRLIIPNPHEGDISKSLLSKILKQAQVSKDEWEAL' A
#
# COMPACT_ATOMS: atom_id res chain seq x y z
N MET A 1 -14.60 1.10 -0.54
CA MET A 1 -14.28 0.87 0.87
C MET A 1 -13.35 -0.33 1.01
N PRO A 2 -12.03 -0.14 1.06
CA PRO A 2 -11.10 -1.24 1.29
C PRO A 2 -11.22 -1.73 2.74
N PRO A 3 -11.32 -3.05 2.98
CA PRO A 3 -11.34 -3.57 4.34
C PRO A 3 -9.98 -3.36 5.00
N PHE A 4 -9.96 -3.04 6.30
CA PHE A 4 -8.74 -3.03 7.11
C PHE A 4 -8.41 -4.46 7.61
N GLU A 5 -8.22 -5.35 6.64
CA GLU A 5 -7.99 -6.79 6.82
C GLU A 5 -6.85 -7.28 5.91
N ALA A 6 -6.75 -8.59 5.71
CA ALA A 6 -5.81 -9.14 4.74
C ALA A 6 -6.23 -8.71 3.32
N ILE A 7 -5.28 -8.21 2.54
CA ILE A 7 -5.54 -7.69 1.19
C ILE A 7 -4.49 -8.20 0.21
N ASN A 8 -4.90 -8.52 -1.01
CA ASN A 8 -3.96 -8.90 -2.03
C ASN A 8 -3.11 -7.68 -2.47
N ARG A 9 -1.96 -7.96 -3.06
CA ARG A 9 -1.03 -6.92 -3.51
C ARG A 9 -1.62 -6.00 -4.59
N ARG A 10 -2.47 -6.53 -5.46
CA ARG A 10 -3.06 -5.78 -6.58
C ARG A 10 -4.00 -4.69 -6.07
N ASP A 11 -4.84 -5.04 -5.11
CA ASP A 11 -5.80 -4.16 -4.48
C ASP A 11 -5.09 -3.13 -3.62
N LEU A 12 -4.03 -3.51 -2.88
CA LEU A 12 -3.17 -2.54 -2.21
C LEU A 12 -2.66 -1.45 -3.17
N ILE A 13 -2.11 -1.86 -4.33
CA ILE A 13 -1.62 -0.90 -5.34
C ILE A 13 -2.77 -0.05 -5.91
N TYR A 14 -3.95 -0.65 -6.11
CA TYR A 14 -5.12 0.06 -6.61
C TYR A 14 -5.57 1.18 -5.65
N TYR A 15 -5.73 0.88 -4.36
CA TYR A 15 -6.14 1.86 -3.36
C TYR A 15 -5.05 2.90 -3.06
N LEU A 16 -3.77 2.52 -3.06
CA LEU A 16 -2.68 3.49 -2.97
C LEU A 16 -2.73 4.50 -4.12
N LYS A 17 -3.09 4.08 -5.35
CA LYS A 17 -3.30 5.04 -6.45
C LYS A 17 -4.45 6.00 -6.19
N GLN A 18 -5.55 5.54 -5.59
CA GLN A 18 -6.67 6.41 -5.21
C GLN A 18 -6.26 7.44 -4.14
N LEU A 19 -5.31 7.08 -3.27
CA LEU A 19 -4.72 7.97 -2.27
C LEU A 19 -3.70 8.97 -2.84
N GLY A 20 -3.49 8.97 -4.17
CA GLY A 20 -2.55 9.86 -4.85
C GLY A 20 -1.14 9.31 -5.00
N PHE A 21 -0.89 8.04 -4.69
CA PHE A 21 0.39 7.42 -5.02
C PHE A 21 0.48 7.11 -6.53
N GLU A 22 1.65 7.37 -7.11
CA GLU A 22 1.96 7.05 -8.49
C GLU A 22 2.12 5.54 -8.73
N ARG A 23 2.42 5.15 -9.97
CA ARG A 23 2.69 3.75 -10.34
C ARG A 23 3.81 3.10 -9.50
N PRO A 24 3.78 1.76 -9.35
CA PRO A 24 4.90 1.04 -8.75
C PRO A 24 6.14 1.14 -9.65
N TYR A 25 7.22 1.63 -9.07
CA TYR A 25 8.55 1.67 -9.66
C TYR A 25 9.35 0.42 -9.27
N SER A 26 10.06 -0.16 -10.24
CA SER A 26 10.91 -1.32 -10.00
C SER A 26 12.18 -0.90 -9.24
N GLY A 27 12.34 -1.41 -8.01
CA GLY A 27 13.59 -1.33 -7.26
C GLY A 27 14.42 -2.61 -7.40
N LYS A 28 15.65 -2.61 -6.85
CA LYS A 28 16.56 -3.78 -6.89
C LYS A 28 16.04 -5.00 -6.13
N ARG A 29 15.23 -4.80 -5.09
CA ARG A 29 14.68 -5.88 -4.23
C ARG A 29 13.17 -5.82 -4.10
N HIS A 30 12.62 -4.62 -3.88
CA HIS A 30 11.18 -4.39 -3.72
C HIS A 30 10.73 -3.28 -4.67
N GLN A 31 9.49 -3.35 -5.13
CA GLN A 31 8.86 -2.22 -5.81
C GLN A 31 8.53 -1.12 -4.79
N PHE A 32 8.40 0.11 -5.26
CA PHE A 32 8.01 1.25 -4.42
C PHE A 32 7.06 2.18 -5.17
N MET A 33 6.17 2.87 -4.48
CA MET A 33 5.32 3.94 -5.02
C MET A 33 5.74 5.28 -4.40
N ILE A 34 5.48 6.38 -5.12
CA ILE A 34 5.81 7.73 -4.68
C ILE A 34 4.52 8.55 -4.59
N LYS A 35 4.43 9.40 -3.56
CA LYS A 35 3.43 10.45 -3.42
C LYS A 35 4.15 11.69 -2.89
N ASP A 36 4.27 12.74 -3.69
CA ASP A 36 5.05 13.94 -3.36
C ASP A 36 6.49 13.56 -2.94
N GLU A 37 6.88 13.85 -1.68
CA GLU A 37 8.18 13.50 -1.11
C GLU A 37 8.21 12.12 -0.41
N LEU A 38 7.06 11.45 -0.32
CA LEU A 38 6.93 10.14 0.34
C LEU A 38 7.27 9.01 -0.63
N ARG A 39 8.23 8.18 -0.22
CA ARG A 39 8.58 6.93 -0.91
C ARG A 39 8.13 5.72 -0.11
N LEU A 40 7.13 5.01 -0.62
CA LEU A 40 6.53 3.85 0.04
C LEU A 40 7.03 2.55 -0.59
N ILE A 41 7.68 1.70 0.20
CA ILE A 41 8.12 0.38 -0.25
C ILE A 41 6.93 -0.58 -0.22
N ILE A 42 6.75 -1.35 -1.30
CA ILE A 42 5.66 -2.31 -1.45
C ILE A 42 6.22 -3.71 -1.36
N PRO A 43 5.59 -4.61 -0.57
CA PRO A 43 5.99 -6.00 -0.54
C PRO A 43 5.97 -6.62 -1.94
N ASN A 44 6.90 -7.55 -2.16
CA ASN A 44 6.95 -8.28 -3.42
C ASN A 44 5.70 -9.15 -3.58
N PRO A 45 5.35 -9.53 -4.82
CA PRO A 45 4.34 -10.53 -5.06
C PRO A 45 4.77 -11.84 -4.37
N HIS A 46 4.07 -12.21 -3.31
CA HIS A 46 4.14 -13.52 -2.66
C HIS A 46 2.82 -14.26 -2.94
N GLU A 47 2.79 -15.58 -2.73
CA GLU A 47 1.59 -16.43 -2.96
C GLU A 47 0.44 -16.19 -1.95
N GLY A 48 0.51 -15.15 -1.11
CA GLY A 48 -0.49 -14.88 -0.08
C GLY A 48 -0.84 -13.41 0.09
N ASP A 49 -1.93 -13.17 0.81
CA ASP A 49 -2.41 -11.84 1.13
C ASP A 49 -1.47 -11.10 2.10
N ILE A 50 -1.44 -9.78 1.96
CA ILE A 50 -0.76 -8.88 2.87
C ILE A 50 -1.58 -8.86 4.16
N SER A 51 -1.00 -9.40 5.23
CA SER A 51 -1.67 -9.45 6.53
C SER A 51 -2.05 -8.05 7.02
N LYS A 52 -3.13 -7.97 7.81
CA LYS A 52 -3.57 -6.73 8.47
C LYS A 52 -2.45 -5.98 9.20
N SER A 53 -1.54 -6.73 9.84
CA SER A 53 -0.40 -6.15 10.56
C SER A 53 0.65 -5.54 9.63
N LEU A 54 0.88 -6.15 8.45
CA LEU A 54 1.76 -5.58 7.44
C LEU A 54 1.10 -4.38 6.74
N LEU A 55 -0.20 -4.48 6.41
CA LEU A 55 -0.99 -3.38 5.88
C LEU A 55 -0.94 -2.15 6.80
N SER A 56 -1.14 -2.34 8.11
CA SER A 56 -1.04 -1.26 9.10
C SER A 56 0.33 -0.55 9.09
N LYS A 57 1.42 -1.31 8.95
CA LYS A 57 2.78 -0.73 8.85
C LYS A 57 2.96 0.07 7.57
N ILE A 58 2.43 -0.43 6.45
CA ILE A 58 2.47 0.26 5.15
C ILE A 58 1.69 1.57 5.22
N LEU A 59 0.45 1.56 5.74
CA LEU A 59 -0.37 2.77 5.87
C LEU A 59 0.28 3.81 6.80
N LYS A 60 0.90 3.36 7.90
CA LYS A 60 1.67 4.24 8.79
C LYS A 60 2.84 4.92 8.08
N GLN A 61 3.56 4.21 7.20
CA GLN A 61 4.63 4.79 6.38
C GLN A 61 4.09 5.73 5.31
N ALA A 62 2.90 5.44 4.79
CA ALA A 62 2.18 6.26 3.82
C ALA A 62 1.54 7.52 4.45
N GLN A 63 1.61 7.67 5.78
CA GLN A 63 0.90 8.71 6.56
C GLN A 63 -0.62 8.71 6.31
N VAL A 64 -1.19 7.52 6.09
CA VAL A 64 -2.63 7.32 5.87
C VAL A 64 -3.23 6.72 7.14
N SER A 65 -4.25 7.37 7.68
CA SER A 65 -4.99 6.85 8.83
C SER A 65 -5.89 5.67 8.43
N LYS A 66 -6.32 4.89 9.43
CA LYS A 66 -7.27 3.78 9.21
C LYS A 66 -8.60 4.33 8.65
N ASP A 67 -9.08 5.43 9.20
CA ASP A 67 -10.33 6.08 8.77
C ASP A 67 -10.23 6.59 7.33
N GLU A 68 -9.11 7.19 6.92
CA GLU A 68 -8.89 7.59 5.53
C GLU A 68 -8.84 6.39 4.59
N TRP A 69 -8.17 5.30 5.00
CA TRP A 69 -8.13 4.07 4.22
C TRP A 69 -9.53 3.51 4.05
N GLU A 70 -10.25 3.33 5.15
CA GLU A 70 -11.61 2.84 5.12
C GLU A 70 -12.50 3.81 4.34
N ALA A 71 -12.34 5.14 4.37
CA ALA A 71 -13.21 6.07 3.65
C ALA A 71 -13.09 6.08 2.09
N LEU A 72 -12.12 5.38 1.50
CA LEU A 72 -11.94 5.25 0.04
C LEU A 72 -13.08 4.49 -0.64
#